data_AF-A0A257NSI5-F1
#
_entry.id   AF-A0A257NSI5-F1
#
_cell.length_a   1.000
_cell.length_b   1.000
_cell.length_c   1.000
_cell.angle_alpha   90.00
_cell.angle_beta   90.00
_cell.angle_gamma   90.00
#
_symmetry.space_group_name_H-M   'P 1'
#
loop_
_entity.id
_entity.type
_entity.pdbx_description
1 polymer ?
#
loop_
_entity_poly.entity_id
_entity_poly.type
_entity_poly.pdbx_seq_one_letter_code
_entity_poly.pdbx_strand_id
1 'polypeptide(L)'
;MSKKIDIKNAKCQEAIRLKYEGESYEAISKKIKTPLNTIKGWFRTEGPLRIEYDTYTDEQNETRLNESHQIIKRNLHTASHMLVALMGSVDDNVKFRATKEMLDRGQGSPKQTIEHEGLFGTDKSYEQILRKAREQPPPDG
;
A
#
# COMPACT_ATOMS: atom_id res chain seq x y z
N MET A 1 -39.86 -16.50 16.12
CA MET A 1 -39.12 -15.94 17.27
C MET A 1 -37.63 -16.21 17.08
N SER A 2 -36.85 -15.24 16.62
CA SER A 2 -35.40 -15.39 16.49
C SER A 2 -34.77 -15.40 17.88
N LYS A 3 -34.21 -16.54 18.30
CA LYS A 3 -33.38 -16.62 19.50
C LYS A 3 -32.24 -15.62 19.34
N LYS A 4 -32.18 -14.61 20.21
CA LYS A 4 -31.02 -13.71 20.28
C LYS A 4 -29.80 -14.56 20.59
N ILE A 5 -28.91 -14.69 19.63
CA ILE A 5 -27.60 -15.33 19.82
C ILE A 5 -26.75 -14.37 20.66
N ASP A 6 -26.11 -14.90 21.68
CA ASP A 6 -25.10 -14.16 22.42
C ASP A 6 -23.83 -14.06 21.56
N ILE A 7 -23.62 -12.89 20.97
CA ILE A 7 -22.49 -12.60 20.08
C ILE A 7 -21.16 -12.68 20.86
N LYS A 8 -21.18 -12.43 22.18
CA LYS A 8 -20.01 -12.53 23.06
C LYS A 8 -19.70 -13.96 23.52
N ASN A 9 -20.49 -14.94 23.08
CA ASN A 9 -20.19 -16.34 23.34
C ASN A 9 -18.85 -16.73 22.70
N ALA A 10 -18.01 -17.44 23.45
CA ALA A 10 -16.72 -17.94 22.97
C ALA A 10 -16.81 -18.70 21.64
N LYS A 11 -17.91 -19.43 21.39
CA LYS A 11 -18.10 -20.13 20.10
C LYS A 11 -18.31 -19.18 18.92
N CYS A 12 -19.00 -18.06 19.15
CA CYS A 12 -19.27 -17.05 18.13
C CYS A 12 -17.97 -16.28 17.80
N GLN A 13 -17.22 -15.88 18.83
CA GLN A 13 -15.92 -15.25 18.66
C GLN A 13 -14.92 -16.17 17.95
N GLU A 14 -14.88 -17.45 18.34
CA GLU A 14 -14.04 -18.45 17.67
C GLU A 14 -14.44 -18.64 16.20
N ALA A 15 -15.74 -18.67 15.90
CA ALA A 15 -16.22 -18.76 14.51
C ALA A 15 -15.80 -17.53 13.69
N ILE A 16 -15.86 -16.33 14.27
CA ILE A 16 -15.43 -15.07 13.63
C ILE A 16 -13.93 -15.12 13.32
N ARG A 17 -13.11 -15.50 14.30
CA ARG A 17 -11.66 -15.65 14.13
C ARG A 17 -11.32 -16.65 13.02
N LEU A 18 -11.88 -17.86 13.08
CA LEU A 18 -11.63 -18.89 12.07
C LEU A 18 -12.10 -18.44 10.68
N LYS A 19 -13.20 -17.68 10.61
CA LYS A 19 -13.68 -17.15 9.34
C LYS A 19 -12.72 -16.12 8.74
N TYR A 20 -12.17 -15.24 9.58
CA TYR A 20 -11.17 -14.26 9.19
C TYR A 20 -9.87 -14.92 8.72
N GLU A 21 -9.46 -16.02 9.36
CA GLU A 21 -8.32 -16.84 8.95
C GLU A 21 -8.51 -17.56 7.61
N GLY A 22 -9.72 -17.54 7.03
CA GLY A 22 -10.03 -18.11 5.71
C GLY A 22 -10.54 -19.55 5.75
N GLU A 23 -10.88 -20.09 6.92
CA GLU A 23 -11.41 -21.45 7.06
C GLU A 23 -12.75 -21.62 6.35
N SER A 24 -12.98 -22.81 5.80
CA SER A 24 -14.25 -23.15 5.16
C SER A 24 -15.36 -23.31 6.21
N TYR A 25 -16.62 -23.08 5.82
CA TYR A 25 -17.75 -23.27 6.75
C TYR A 25 -17.85 -24.70 7.29
N GLU A 26 -17.39 -25.70 6.53
CA GLU A 26 -17.34 -27.10 6.96
C GLU A 26 -16.26 -27.33 8.03
N ALA A 27 -15.08 -26.74 7.85
CA ALA A 27 -14.01 -26.81 8.84
C ALA A 27 -14.41 -26.10 10.15
N ILE A 28 -15.01 -24.91 10.03
CA ILE A 28 -15.54 -24.15 11.17
C ILE A 28 -16.61 -24.98 11.89
N SER A 29 -17.59 -25.52 11.16
CA SER A 29 -18.66 -26.37 11.69
C SER A 29 -18.14 -27.56 12.51
N LYS A 30 -17.10 -28.25 12.01
CA LYS A 30 -16.43 -29.35 12.70
C LYS A 30 -15.69 -28.89 13.96
N LYS A 31 -14.89 -27.80 13.89
CA LYS A 31 -14.11 -27.27 15.02
C LYS A 31 -15.01 -26.84 16.19
N ILE A 32 -16.07 -26.07 15.92
CA ILE A 32 -16.94 -25.51 16.97
C ILE A 32 -18.16 -26.39 17.28
N LYS A 33 -18.23 -27.59 16.66
CA LYS A 33 -19.29 -28.60 16.84
C LYS A 33 -20.69 -28.00 16.69
N THR A 34 -20.91 -27.26 15.61
CA THR A 34 -22.18 -26.56 15.33
C THR A 34 -22.63 -26.87 13.90
N PRO A 35 -23.93 -27.12 13.64
CA PRO A 35 -24.39 -27.50 12.31
C PRO A 35 -24.01 -26.49 11.22
N LEU A 36 -23.60 -27.00 10.05
CA LEU A 36 -23.14 -26.19 8.92
C LEU A 36 -24.13 -25.10 8.52
N ASN A 37 -25.43 -25.42 8.48
CA ASN A 37 -26.48 -24.47 8.12
C ASN A 37 -26.60 -23.31 9.14
N THR A 38 -26.35 -23.59 10.42
CA THR A 38 -26.31 -22.56 11.47
C THR A 38 -25.14 -21.61 11.26
N ILE A 39 -23.95 -22.15 10.98
CA ILE A 39 -22.75 -21.34 10.70
C ILE A 39 -22.92 -20.48 9.45
N LYS A 40 -23.44 -21.08 8.36
CA LYS A 40 -23.79 -20.30 7.15
C LYS A 40 -24.79 -19.20 7.48
N GLY A 41 -25.78 -19.48 8.33
CA GLY A 41 -26.76 -18.50 8.80
C GLY A 41 -26.16 -17.35 9.61
N TRP A 42 -25.09 -17.60 10.38
CA TRP A 42 -24.43 -16.57 11.19
C TRP A 42 -23.76 -15.46 10.37
N PHE A 43 -23.18 -15.82 9.22
CA PHE A 43 -22.39 -14.90 8.38
C PHE A 43 -23.13 -14.41 7.12
N ARG A 44 -24.43 -14.72 6.97
CA ARG A 44 -25.27 -14.10 5.92
C ARG A 44 -25.38 -12.59 6.12
N THR A 45 -25.85 -11.86 5.12
CA THR A 45 -26.01 -10.39 5.16
C THR A 45 -26.81 -9.91 6.38
N GLU A 46 -27.88 -10.61 6.74
CA GLU A 46 -28.69 -10.34 7.95
C GLU A 46 -28.35 -11.30 9.11
N GLY A 47 -27.18 -11.92 9.05
CA GLY A 47 -26.72 -12.90 10.01
C GLY A 47 -26.30 -12.24 11.34
N PRO A 48 -26.52 -12.91 12.48
CA PRO A 48 -26.22 -12.36 13.80
C PRO A 48 -24.74 -12.04 14.04
N LEU A 49 -23.80 -12.63 13.29
CA LEU A 49 -22.36 -12.40 13.44
C LEU A 49 -21.78 -11.54 12.31
N ARG A 50 -22.59 -11.06 11.37
CA ARG A 50 -22.09 -10.33 10.20
C ARG A 50 -21.39 -9.02 10.58
N ILE A 51 -22.07 -8.20 11.38
CA ILE A 51 -21.55 -6.91 11.82
C ILE A 51 -20.27 -7.11 12.66
N GLU A 52 -20.32 -8.02 13.63
CA GLU A 52 -19.16 -8.32 14.47
C GLU A 52 -17.97 -8.85 13.67
N TYR A 53 -18.23 -9.69 12.66
CA TYR A 53 -17.19 -10.18 11.75
C TYR A 53 -16.57 -9.06 10.92
N ASP A 54 -17.38 -8.14 10.39
CA ASP A 54 -16.88 -7.01 9.61
C ASP A 54 -16.03 -6.09 10.49
N THR A 55 -16.50 -5.74 11.70
CA THR A 55 -15.71 -4.98 12.69
C THR A 55 -14.39 -5.67 13.04
N TYR A 56 -14.44 -6.96 13.37
CA TYR A 56 -13.25 -7.74 13.69
C TYR A 56 -12.26 -7.76 12.51
N THR A 57 -12.76 -7.89 11.28
CA THR A 57 -11.93 -7.88 10.07
C THR A 57 -11.21 -6.56 9.91
N ASP A 58 -11.90 -5.43 10.11
CA ASP A 58 -11.31 -4.10 10.01
C ASP A 58 -10.24 -3.88 11.09
N GLU A 59 -10.53 -4.23 12.35
CA GLU A 59 -9.58 -4.12 13.47
C GLU A 59 -8.30 -4.96 13.24
N GLN A 60 -8.45 -6.20 12.77
CA GLN A 60 -7.30 -7.07 12.49
C GLN A 60 -6.49 -6.55 11.30
N ASN A 61 -7.15 -6.03 10.26
CA ASN A 61 -6.47 -5.44 9.12
C ASN A 61 -5.69 -4.18 9.51
N GLU A 62 -6.28 -3.30 10.33
CA GLU A 62 -5.60 -2.11 10.85
C GLU A 62 -4.39 -2.50 11.70
N THR A 63 -4.55 -3.49 12.58
CA THR A 63 -3.46 -4.02 13.41
C THR A 63 -2.30 -4.52 12.54
N ARG A 64 -2.59 -5.35 11.53
CA ARG A 64 -1.58 -5.87 10.59
C ARG A 64 -0.89 -4.78 9.79
N LEU A 65 -1.63 -3.76 9.35
CA LEU A 65 -1.06 -2.61 8.65
C LEU A 65 -0.11 -1.84 9.55
N ASN A 66 -0.51 -1.57 10.80
CA ASN A 66 0.33 -0.88 11.76
C ASN A 66 1.61 -1.70 12.09
N GLU A 67 1.48 -3.01 12.32
CA GLU A 67 2.64 -3.89 12.52
C GLU A 67 3.60 -3.86 11.32
N SER A 68 3.06 -3.91 10.10
CA SER A 68 3.84 -3.82 8.87
C SER A 68 4.57 -2.47 8.77
N HIS A 69 3.90 -1.36 9.07
CA HIS A 69 4.52 -0.04 9.12
C HIS A 69 5.66 0.03 10.15
N GLN A 70 5.48 -0.56 11.33
CA GLN A 70 6.53 -0.60 12.36
C GLN A 70 7.74 -1.41 11.90
N ILE A 71 7.53 -2.56 11.22
CA ILE A 71 8.61 -3.36 10.64
C ILE A 71 9.37 -2.56 9.59
N ILE A 72 8.66 -1.92 8.65
CA ILE A 72 9.27 -1.08 7.61
C ILE A 72 10.08 0.05 8.24
N LYS A 73 9.55 0.74 9.26
CA LYS A 73 10.25 1.82 9.94
C LYS A 73 11.56 1.35 10.60
N ARG A 74 11.53 0.19 11.26
CA ARG A 74 12.73 -0.41 11.89
C ARG A 74 13.76 -0.83 10.84
N ASN A 75 13.32 -1.43 9.74
CA ASN A 75 14.21 -1.83 8.66
C ASN A 75 14.82 -0.62 7.95
N LEU A 76 14.05 0.45 7.74
CA LEU A 76 14.54 1.71 7.17
C LEU A 76 15.59 2.36 8.07
N HIS A 77 15.37 2.35 9.39
CA HIS A 77 16.35 2.83 10.36
C HIS A 77 17.66 2.01 10.28
N THR A 78 17.55 0.68 10.26
CA THR A 78 18.70 -0.23 10.13
C THR A 78 19.44 -0.02 8.82
N ALA A 79 18.72 0.10 7.70
CA ALA A 79 19.30 0.37 6.39
C ALA A 79 20.04 1.71 6.35
N SER A 80 19.49 2.75 6.99
CA SER A 80 20.17 4.04 7.14
C SER A 80 21.49 3.90 7.90
N HIS A 81 21.50 3.17 9.02
CA HIS A 81 22.72 2.91 9.79
C HIS A 81 23.75 2.11 8.99
N MET A 82 23.33 1.08 8.25
CA MET A 82 24.21 0.32 7.38
C MET A 82 24.82 1.20 6.29
N LEU A 83 24.02 2.06 5.69
CA LEU A 83 24.50 2.94 4.62
C LEU A 83 25.57 3.93 5.13
N VAL A 84 25.37 4.50 6.33
CA VAL A 84 26.40 5.31 6.99
C VAL A 84 27.66 4.50 7.29
N ALA A 85 27.52 3.26 7.76
CA ALA A 85 28.67 2.39 8.02
C ALA A 85 29.46 2.05 6.74
N LEU A 86 28.77 1.85 5.61
CA LEU A 86 29.40 1.57 4.31
C LEU A 86 30.21 2.76 3.78
N MET A 87 29.92 4.00 4.20
CA MET A 87 30.78 5.16 3.90
C MET A 87 32.17 5.06 4.55
N GLY A 88 32.32 4.24 5.59
CA GLY A 88 33.61 3.92 6.21
C GLY A 88 34.31 2.69 5.63
N SER A 89 33.77 2.08 4.55
CA SER A 89 34.33 0.87 3.95
C SER A 89 35.75 1.08 3.42
N VAL A 90 36.56 0.03 3.41
CA VAL A 90 37.90 0.03 2.78
C VAL A 90 37.79 -0.04 1.25
N ASP A 91 36.70 -0.62 0.74
CA ASP A 91 36.42 -0.67 -0.70
C ASP A 91 35.84 0.68 -1.18
N ASP A 92 36.59 1.35 -2.05
CA ASP A 92 36.24 2.66 -2.59
C ASP A 92 34.96 2.67 -3.44
N ASN A 93 34.63 1.57 -4.13
CA ASN A 93 33.39 1.48 -4.90
C ASN A 93 32.17 1.46 -3.96
N VAL A 94 32.25 0.70 -2.87
CA VAL A 94 31.19 0.62 -1.85
C VAL A 94 31.03 1.96 -1.14
N LYS A 95 32.15 2.57 -0.72
CA LYS A 95 32.20 3.91 -0.10
C LYS A 95 31.60 4.98 -0.99
N PHE A 96 31.98 5.00 -2.27
CA PHE A 96 31.47 5.96 -3.24
C PHE A 96 29.96 5.84 -3.42
N ARG A 97 29.45 4.61 -3.60
CA ARG A 97 28.01 4.38 -3.77
C ARG A 97 27.20 4.80 -2.54
N ALA A 98 27.67 4.44 -1.34
CA ALA A 98 27.01 4.84 -0.10
C ALA A 98 27.00 6.37 0.07
N THR A 99 28.11 7.03 -0.24
CA THR A 99 28.23 8.49 -0.16
C THR A 99 27.33 9.19 -1.18
N LYS A 100 27.32 8.72 -2.44
CA LYS A 100 26.43 9.22 -3.49
C LYS A 100 24.97 9.09 -3.08
N GLU A 101 24.56 7.94 -2.55
CA GLU A 101 23.18 7.71 -2.12
C GLU A 101 22.76 8.64 -0.96
N MET A 102 23.66 8.95 -0.01
CA MET A 102 23.40 9.96 1.03
C MET A 102 23.22 11.36 0.45
N LEU A 103 24.06 11.73 -0.52
CA LEU A 103 23.97 13.03 -1.19
C LEU A 103 22.68 13.15 -2.00
N ASP A 104 22.31 12.12 -2.76
CA ASP A 104 21.06 12.08 -3.54
C ASP A 104 19.82 12.20 -2.64
N ARG A 105 19.86 11.64 -1.42
CA ARG A 105 18.75 11.78 -0.44
C ARG A 105 18.70 13.14 0.24
N GLY A 106 19.84 13.77 0.51
CA GLY A 106 19.93 15.05 1.21
C GLY A 106 19.77 16.27 0.31
N GLN A 107 20.34 16.23 -0.88
CA GLN A 107 20.35 17.33 -1.85
C GLN A 107 19.36 17.13 -3.00
N GLY A 108 18.72 15.95 -3.05
CA GLY A 108 17.92 15.50 -4.18
C GLY A 108 18.79 14.84 -5.24
N SER A 109 18.23 13.87 -5.95
CA SER A 109 18.87 13.34 -7.13
C SER A 109 18.87 14.41 -8.24
N PRO A 110 19.89 14.43 -9.11
CA PRO A 110 19.84 15.23 -10.32
C PRO A 110 18.51 14.98 -11.04
N LYS A 111 17.75 16.04 -11.31
CA LYS A 111 16.51 15.93 -12.09
C LYS A 111 16.85 15.19 -13.38
N GLN A 112 16.05 14.19 -13.73
CA GLN A 112 16.15 13.54 -15.04
C GLN A 112 16.25 14.62 -16.11
N THR A 113 17.24 14.52 -16.98
CA THR A 113 17.31 15.33 -18.18
C THR A 113 16.06 14.98 -18.99
N ILE A 114 15.07 15.86 -18.97
CA ILE A 114 13.92 15.72 -19.86
C ILE A 114 14.49 15.98 -21.25
N GLU A 115 14.68 14.93 -22.03
CA GLU A 115 14.84 15.09 -23.47
C GLU A 115 13.53 15.69 -23.96
N HIS A 116 13.55 16.99 -24.25
CA HIS A 116 12.47 17.64 -24.98
C HIS A 116 12.52 17.12 -26.42
N GLU A 117 11.95 15.94 -26.66
CA GLU A 117 11.37 15.68 -27.98
C GLU A 117 10.33 16.79 -28.22
N GLY A 118 10.41 17.42 -29.40
CA GLY A 118 9.67 18.63 -29.74
C GLY A 118 8.17 18.54 -29.39
N LEU A 119 7.58 19.71 -29.12
CA LEU A 119 6.18 19.86 -28.73
C LEU A 119 5.24 18.91 -29.49
N PHE A 120 4.57 18.05 -28.72
CA PHE A 120 3.46 17.17 -29.11
C PHE A 120 2.73 17.63 -30.39
N GLY A 121 2.82 16.81 -31.44
CA GLY A 121 1.85 16.79 -32.54
C GLY A 121 2.03 17.82 -33.65
N THR A 122 3.12 18.58 -33.69
CA THR A 122 3.50 19.32 -34.90
C THR A 122 4.98 19.15 -35.18
N ASP A 123 5.33 18.61 -36.35
CA ASP A 123 6.70 18.53 -36.91
C ASP A 123 7.28 19.92 -37.24
N LYS A 124 7.12 20.88 -36.34
CA LYS A 124 7.60 22.25 -36.54
C LYS A 124 8.77 22.51 -35.62
N SER A 125 9.94 22.63 -36.24
CA SER A 125 11.15 23.12 -35.60
C SER A 125 10.89 24.47 -34.93
N TYR A 126 11.57 24.73 -33.81
CA TYR A 126 11.48 25.98 -33.05
C TYR A 126 11.66 27.23 -33.94
N GLU A 127 12.56 27.15 -34.92
CA GLU A 127 12.77 28.16 -35.96
C GLU A 127 11.50 28.45 -36.79
N GLN A 128 10.73 27.42 -37.14
CA GLN A 128 9.49 27.55 -37.91
C GLN A 128 8.36 28.19 -37.09
N ILE A 129 8.35 27.96 -35.77
CA ILE A 129 7.40 28.60 -34.84
C ILE A 129 7.72 30.10 -34.75
N LEU A 130 8.99 30.46 -34.57
CA LEU A 130 9.43 31.85 -34.51
C LEU A 130 9.18 32.61 -35.81
N ARG A 131 9.36 31.96 -36.98
CA ARG A 131 9.07 32.58 -38.27
C ARG A 131 7.59 32.90 -38.43
N LYS A 132 6.71 31.97 -38.05
CA LYS A 132 5.25 32.16 -38.14
C LYS A 132 4.75 33.28 -37.21
N ALA A 133 5.35 33.42 -36.04
CA ALA A 133 5.03 34.51 -35.10
C ALA A 133 5.47 35.89 -35.63
N ARG A 134 6.50 35.96 -36.48
CA ARG A 134 6.93 37.20 -37.16
C ARG A 134 6.06 37.54 -38.37
N GLU A 135 5.43 36.54 -38.99
CA GLU A 135 4.58 36.70 -40.18
C GLU A 135 3.14 37.15 -39.83
N GLN A 136 2.69 37.03 -38.58
CA GLN A 136 1.44 37.65 -38.12
C GLN A 136 1.74 39.04 -37.56
N PRO A 137 1.37 40.14 -38.24
CA PRO A 137 1.37 41.45 -37.60
C PRO A 137 0.39 41.42 -36.42
N PRO A 138 0.63 42.22 -35.36
CA PRO A 138 -0.28 42.29 -34.22
C PRO A 138 -1.69 42.61 -34.73
N PRO A 139 -2.75 42.00 -34.18
CA PRO A 139 -4.10 42.49 -34.46
C PRO A 139 -4.14 43.96 -34.05
N ASP A 140 -4.51 44.83 -34.99
CA ASP A 140 -4.75 46.25 -34.70
C ASP A 140 -5.70 46.34 -33.50
N GLY A 141 -5.28 47.11 -32.49
CA GLY A 141 -5.97 47.25 -31.21
C GLY A 141 -7.36 47.89 -31.30
#